data_AF-N6TTS3-F1
#
_entry.id   AF-N6TTS3-F1
#
_cell.length_a   1.000
_cell.length_b   1.000
_cell.length_c   1.000
_cell.angle_alpha   90.00
_cell.angle_beta   90.00
_cell.angle_gamma   90.00
#
_symmetry.space_group_name_H-M   'P 1'
#
loop_
_entity.id
_entity.type
_entity.pdbx_description
1 polymer ?
#
loop_
_entity_poly.entity_id
_entity_poly.type
_entity_poly.pdbx_seq_one_letter_code
_entity_poly.pdbx_strand_id
1 'polypeptide(L)'
;MLLETLVEKEEDVTVPGRRWALQEGYPSELLEVVVKGVPSMHICLDFLQELMQQPSLNKQIFAIQLLSRLSIQYALPKSLNLCVTALNLLYALLGGISSSQRVKLFKPVLPALVNISEAFPPLTNDIINLLMQLAKICESQASLASHFDSQRGTGLEISAEESAELCDLTKKTFADILDRSVLRGTVYRQE
;
A
#
# COMPACT_ATOMS: atom_id res chain seq x y z
N MET A 1 23.03 -13.82 3.99
CA MET A 1 22.03 -14.73 4.57
C MET A 1 20.62 -14.57 3.99
N LEU A 2 19.85 -13.49 4.18
CA LEU A 2 18.46 -13.42 3.65
C LEU A 2 18.34 -13.35 2.12
N LEU A 3 19.32 -12.76 1.43
CA LEU A 3 19.37 -12.74 -0.04
C LEU A 3 19.81 -14.08 -0.63
N GLU A 4 20.57 -14.88 0.11
CA GLU A 4 21.08 -16.17 -0.38
C GLU A 4 19.97 -17.23 -0.43
N THR A 5 19.02 -17.19 0.50
CA THR A 5 17.83 -18.09 0.47
C THR A 5 16.86 -17.81 -0.67
N LEU A 6 16.95 -16.65 -1.33
CA LEU A 6 16.09 -16.30 -2.48
C LEU A 6 16.77 -16.55 -3.83
N VAL A 7 18.09 -16.71 -3.85
CA VAL A 7 18.91 -16.99 -5.04
C VAL A 7 19.14 -18.51 -5.21
N GLU A 8 18.52 -19.34 -4.36
CA GLU A 8 18.56 -20.79 -4.56
C GLU A 8 18.02 -21.16 -5.94
N LYS A 9 18.87 -21.90 -6.65
CA LYS A 9 18.77 -22.23 -8.07
C LYS A 9 17.39 -22.75 -8.44
N GLU A 10 17.06 -22.45 -9.69
CA GLU A 10 15.85 -22.69 -10.49
C GLU A 10 15.30 -24.14 -10.51
N GLU A 11 15.76 -25.03 -9.64
CA GLU A 11 15.32 -26.44 -9.57
C GLU A 11 14.67 -26.88 -8.25
N ASP A 12 14.68 -26.09 -7.16
CA ASP A 12 14.05 -26.53 -5.91
C ASP A 12 12.69 -25.88 -5.65
N VAL A 13 11.66 -26.56 -6.16
CA VAL A 13 10.26 -26.31 -5.89
C VAL A 13 9.96 -26.65 -4.43
N THR A 14 10.10 -25.66 -3.55
CA THR A 14 9.27 -25.65 -2.34
C THR A 14 8.60 -24.30 -2.18
N VAL A 15 7.35 -24.23 -2.66
CA VAL A 15 6.34 -23.22 -2.28
C VAL A 15 6.36 -22.89 -0.77
N PRO A 16 6.59 -23.86 0.16
CA PRO A 16 6.83 -23.58 1.57
C PRO A 16 7.91 -22.52 1.85
N GLY A 17 8.99 -22.53 1.07
CA GLY A 17 10.13 -21.62 1.15
C GLY A 17 9.73 -20.14 1.03
N ARG A 18 9.01 -19.86 -0.04
CA ARG A 18 8.57 -18.48 -0.33
C ARG A 18 7.47 -18.02 0.61
N ARG A 19 6.66 -18.96 1.12
CA ARG A 19 5.60 -18.65 2.07
C ARG A 19 6.14 -18.21 3.43
N TRP A 20 7.16 -18.88 3.98
CA TRP A 20 7.77 -18.47 5.25
C TRP A 20 8.41 -17.09 5.14
N ALA A 21 9.13 -16.87 4.04
CA ALA A 21 9.76 -15.61 3.68
C ALA A 21 8.78 -14.42 3.69
N LEU A 22 7.62 -14.59 3.04
CA LEU A 22 6.57 -13.57 3.02
C LEU A 22 5.87 -13.39 4.37
N GLN A 23 5.83 -14.44 5.19
CA GLN A 23 5.16 -14.42 6.49
C GLN A 23 5.97 -13.71 7.57
N GLU A 24 7.30 -13.81 7.49
CA GLU A 24 8.24 -13.03 8.32
C GLU A 24 8.36 -11.58 7.81
N GLY A 25 8.26 -11.38 6.49
CA GLY A 25 8.33 -10.07 5.85
C GLY A 25 9.76 -9.59 5.62
N TYR A 26 9.95 -8.78 4.58
CA TYR A 26 11.23 -8.15 4.27
C TYR A 26 11.11 -6.63 4.37
N PRO A 27 12.22 -5.92 4.67
CA PRO A 27 12.29 -4.47 4.54
C PRO A 27 11.81 -4.01 3.15
N SER A 28 11.01 -2.92 3.13
CA SER A 28 10.37 -2.42 1.91
C SER A 28 11.37 -2.02 0.81
N GLU A 29 12.63 -1.76 1.17
CA GLU A 29 13.74 -1.43 0.27
C GLU A 29 14.14 -2.64 -0.59
N LEU A 30 14.07 -3.86 -0.03
CA LEU A 30 14.47 -5.09 -0.71
C LEU A 30 13.40 -5.61 -1.67
N LEU A 31 12.14 -5.20 -1.49
CA LEU A 31 11.02 -5.69 -2.29
C LEU A 31 11.21 -5.48 -3.81
N GLU A 32 11.89 -4.42 -4.24
CA GLU A 32 12.01 -4.08 -5.67
C GLU A 32 13.04 -5.00 -6.32
N VAL A 33 14.16 -5.17 -5.63
CA VAL A 33 15.25 -6.04 -6.04
C VAL A 33 14.76 -7.48 -6.13
N VAL A 34 13.96 -7.94 -5.15
CA VAL A 34 13.42 -9.30 -5.15
C VAL A 34 12.41 -9.50 -6.29
N VAL A 35 11.47 -8.57 -6.50
CA VAL A 35 10.45 -8.69 -7.56
C VAL A 35 11.08 -8.69 -8.96
N LYS A 36 12.10 -7.85 -9.20
CA LYS A 36 12.81 -7.81 -10.48
C LYS A 36 13.79 -8.97 -10.66
N GLY A 37 14.41 -9.43 -9.58
CA GLY A 37 15.44 -10.46 -9.61
C GLY A 37 14.92 -11.89 -9.66
N VAL A 38 13.67 -12.13 -9.25
CA VAL A 38 13.07 -13.48 -9.20
C VAL A 38 11.89 -13.58 -10.20
N PRO A 39 12.05 -14.24 -11.36
CA PRO A 39 11.04 -14.29 -12.43
C PRO A 39 9.73 -14.98 -12.03
N SER A 40 9.78 -15.87 -11.04
CA SER A 40 8.64 -16.64 -10.54
C SER A 40 7.90 -15.97 -9.37
N MET A 41 8.14 -14.68 -9.12
CA MET A 41 7.47 -13.94 -8.03
C MET A 41 5.97 -13.73 -8.23
N HIS A 42 5.46 -13.86 -9.46
CA HIS A 42 4.02 -13.80 -9.73
C HIS A 42 3.23 -14.90 -8.99
N ILE A 43 3.86 -16.04 -8.65
CA ILE A 43 3.27 -17.11 -7.83
C ILE A 43 2.87 -16.57 -6.44
N CYS A 44 3.54 -15.54 -5.94
CA CYS A 44 3.24 -14.95 -4.64
C CYS A 44 1.84 -14.33 -4.57
N LEU A 45 1.22 -13.99 -5.70
CA LEU A 45 -0.15 -13.47 -5.77
C LEU A 45 -1.16 -14.40 -5.07
N ASP A 46 -0.92 -15.72 -5.08
CA ASP A 46 -1.78 -16.72 -4.46
C ASP A 46 -1.85 -16.58 -2.94
N PHE A 47 -0.80 -16.05 -2.32
CA PHE A 47 -0.69 -15.90 -0.87
C PHE A 47 -1.07 -14.50 -0.39
N LEU A 48 -1.14 -13.51 -1.29
CA LEU A 48 -1.40 -12.12 -0.91
C LEU A 48 -2.77 -11.93 -0.28
N GLN A 49 -3.80 -12.63 -0.77
CA GLN A 49 -5.13 -12.55 -0.18
C GLN A 49 -5.13 -13.04 1.27
N GLU A 50 -4.50 -14.19 1.53
CA GLU A 50 -4.36 -14.75 2.88
C GLU A 50 -3.55 -13.82 3.79
N LEU A 51 -2.49 -13.21 3.25
CA LEU A 51 -1.63 -12.30 3.99
C LEU A 51 -2.34 -10.98 4.34
N MET A 52 -3.16 -10.45 3.44
CA MET A 52 -4.01 -9.28 3.69
C MET A 52 -5.10 -9.54 4.75
N GLN A 53 -5.53 -10.79 4.90
CA GLN A 53 -6.51 -11.17 5.91
C GLN A 53 -5.89 -11.41 7.31
N GLN A 54 -4.57 -11.35 7.43
CA GLN A 54 -3.91 -11.44 8.74
C GLN A 54 -4.27 -10.22 9.60
N PRO A 55 -4.42 -10.38 10.92
CA PRO A 55 -4.76 -9.26 11.83
C PRO A 55 -3.60 -8.27 12.04
N SER A 56 -2.40 -8.59 11.57
CA SER A 56 -1.22 -7.73 11.72
C SER A 56 -1.17 -6.65 10.64
N LEU A 57 -1.22 -5.38 11.05
CA LEU A 57 -1.07 -4.23 10.14
C LEU A 57 0.22 -4.32 9.32
N ASN A 58 1.33 -4.75 9.92
CA ASN A 58 2.61 -4.88 9.19
C ASN A 58 2.52 -5.88 8.04
N LYS A 59 1.81 -7.00 8.25
CA LYS A 59 1.59 -8.01 7.20
C LYS A 59 0.69 -7.48 6.10
N GLN A 60 -0.36 -6.74 6.45
CA GLN A 60 -1.25 -6.09 5.50
C GLN A 60 -0.52 -5.04 4.66
N ILE A 61 0.29 -4.18 5.29
CA ILE A 61 1.13 -3.18 4.61
C ILE A 61 2.07 -3.88 3.63
N PHE A 62 2.81 -4.89 4.09
CA PHE A 62 3.75 -5.64 3.27
C PHE A 62 3.04 -6.32 2.08
N ALA A 63 1.88 -6.92 2.29
CA ALA A 63 1.09 -7.54 1.23
C ALA A 63 0.68 -6.52 0.15
N ILE A 64 0.20 -5.34 0.55
CA ILE A 64 -0.22 -4.27 -0.38
C ILE A 64 0.98 -3.71 -1.16
N GLN A 65 2.12 -3.53 -0.49
CA GLN A 65 3.34 -3.07 -1.14
C GLN A 65 3.83 -4.09 -2.18
N LEU A 66 3.88 -5.38 -1.84
CA LEU A 66 4.24 -6.44 -2.76
C LEU A 66 3.25 -6.54 -3.93
N LEU A 67 1.94 -6.49 -3.64
CA LEU A 67 0.90 -6.45 -4.66
C LEU A 67 1.15 -5.34 -5.68
N SER A 68 1.41 -4.11 -5.21
CA SER A 68 1.63 -2.96 -6.09
C SER A 68 2.80 -3.15 -7.06
N ARG A 69 3.90 -3.76 -6.60
CA ARG A 69 5.09 -4.02 -7.43
C ARG A 69 4.84 -5.15 -8.42
N LEU A 70 4.14 -6.20 -8.01
CA LEU A 70 3.74 -7.28 -8.91
C LEU A 70 2.74 -6.81 -9.96
N SER A 71 1.83 -5.90 -9.61
CA SER A 71 0.87 -5.32 -10.54
C SER A 71 1.54 -4.51 -11.65
N ILE A 72 2.56 -3.72 -11.33
CA ILE A 72 3.37 -3.01 -12.34
C ILE A 72 4.18 -3.98 -13.20
N GLN A 73 4.79 -5.01 -12.59
CA GLN A 73 5.70 -5.90 -13.29
C GLN A 73 5.01 -6.90 -14.23
N TYR A 74 3.85 -7.44 -13.83
CA TYR A 74 3.20 -8.56 -14.53
C TYR A 74 1.79 -8.25 -15.06
N ALA A 75 1.13 -7.19 -14.60
CA ALA A 75 -0.20 -6.73 -15.06
C ALA A 75 -1.23 -7.86 -15.35
N LEU A 76 -1.43 -8.78 -14.40
CA LEU A 76 -2.32 -9.93 -14.57
C LEU A 76 -3.78 -9.62 -14.18
N PRO A 77 -4.81 -10.22 -14.82
CA PRO A 77 -6.21 -10.04 -14.40
C PRO A 77 -6.46 -10.46 -12.94
N LYS A 78 -5.72 -11.48 -12.46
CA LYS A 78 -5.79 -11.91 -11.06
C LYS A 78 -5.33 -10.83 -10.08
N SER A 79 -4.29 -10.06 -10.42
CA SER A 79 -3.82 -8.99 -9.54
C SER A 79 -4.78 -7.81 -9.49
N LEU A 80 -5.59 -7.55 -10.54
CA LEU A 80 -6.67 -6.56 -10.48
C LEU A 80 -7.68 -6.89 -9.38
N ASN A 81 -8.18 -8.13 -9.31
CA ASN A 81 -9.13 -8.55 -8.26
C ASN A 81 -8.52 -8.46 -6.85
N LEU A 82 -7.23 -8.75 -6.72
CA LEU A 82 -6.51 -8.56 -5.46
C LEU A 82 -6.37 -7.08 -5.12
N CYS A 83 -6.16 -6.20 -6.09
CA CYS A 83 -6.14 -4.75 -5.87
C CYS A 83 -7.50 -4.23 -5.38
N VAL A 84 -8.61 -4.70 -5.96
CA VAL A 84 -9.96 -4.38 -5.45
C VAL A 84 -10.13 -4.84 -4.00
N THR A 85 -9.65 -6.05 -3.68
CA THR A 85 -9.69 -6.59 -2.31
C THR A 85 -8.86 -5.75 -1.35
N ALA A 86 -7.67 -5.32 -1.77
CA ALA A 86 -6.81 -4.43 -1.00
C ALA A 86 -7.47 -3.07 -0.73
N LEU A 87 -8.14 -2.48 -1.72
CA LEU A 87 -8.87 -1.21 -1.54
C LEU A 87 -10.02 -1.36 -0.55
N ASN A 88 -10.81 -2.44 -0.65
CA ASN A 88 -11.88 -2.72 0.31
C ASN A 88 -11.34 -2.88 1.74
N LEU A 89 -10.21 -3.56 1.91
CA LEU A 89 -9.52 -3.66 3.20
C LEU A 89 -9.09 -2.28 3.71
N LEU A 90 -8.49 -1.44 2.86
CA LEU A 90 -8.06 -0.09 3.25
C LEU A 90 -9.25 0.79 3.65
N TYR A 91 -10.38 0.72 2.94
CA TYR A 91 -11.62 1.42 3.32
C TYR A 91 -12.14 0.96 4.68
N ALA A 92 -12.17 -0.35 4.94
CA ALA A 92 -12.60 -0.89 6.23
C ALA A 92 -11.69 -0.42 7.37
N LEU A 93 -10.37 -0.45 7.16
CA LEU A 93 -9.39 -0.01 8.15
C LEU A 93 -9.43 1.51 8.35
N LEU A 94 -9.72 2.31 7.32
CA LEU A 94 -9.81 3.77 7.42
C LEU A 94 -10.82 4.22 8.48
N GLY A 95 -11.94 3.51 8.64
CA GLY A 95 -12.92 3.78 9.69
C GLY A 95 -12.65 3.04 11.00
N GLY A 96 -11.98 1.89 10.95
CA GLY A 96 -11.86 0.96 12.07
C GLY A 96 -10.65 1.16 13.00
N ILE A 97 -9.64 1.93 12.59
CA ILE A 97 -8.37 2.07 13.35
C ILE A 97 -8.17 3.46 13.94
N SER A 98 -7.34 3.55 14.97
CA SER A 98 -6.96 4.81 15.62
C SER A 98 -6.17 5.73 14.68
N SER A 99 -6.06 7.03 15.02
CA SER A 99 -5.28 8.00 14.25
C SER A 99 -3.81 7.56 14.08
N SER A 100 -3.15 7.14 15.15
CA SER A 100 -1.75 6.67 15.09
C SER A 100 -1.57 5.40 14.23
N GLN A 101 -2.53 4.48 14.27
CA GLN A 101 -2.51 3.29 13.39
C GLN A 101 -2.73 3.66 11.92
N ARG A 102 -3.56 4.67 11.65
CA ARG A 102 -3.81 5.19 10.30
C ARG A 102 -2.55 5.77 9.69
N VAL A 103 -1.77 6.53 10.46
CA VAL A 103 -0.46 7.05 10.02
C VAL A 103 0.48 5.90 9.69
N LYS A 104 0.59 4.91 10.58
CA LYS A 104 1.42 3.71 10.36
C LYS A 104 1.01 2.90 9.13
N LEU A 105 -0.29 2.80 8.85
CA LEU A 105 -0.83 2.06 7.71
C LEU A 105 -0.66 2.82 6.39
N PHE A 106 -1.14 4.06 6.33
CA PHE A 106 -1.27 4.78 5.07
C PHE A 106 0.05 5.37 4.58
N LYS A 107 0.93 5.87 5.47
CA LYS A 107 2.23 6.45 5.07
C LYS A 107 3.04 5.50 4.15
N PRO A 108 3.23 4.21 4.47
CA PRO A 108 3.91 3.26 3.59
C PRO A 108 3.06 2.72 2.42
N VAL A 109 1.73 2.88 2.46
CA VAL A 109 0.79 2.39 1.42
C VAL A 109 0.55 3.42 0.33
N LEU A 110 0.70 4.72 0.61
CA LEU A 110 0.47 5.79 -0.37
C LEU A 110 1.24 5.59 -1.70
N PRO A 111 2.54 5.24 -1.71
CA PRO A 111 3.25 4.95 -2.97
C PRO A 111 2.70 3.71 -3.70
N ALA A 112 2.21 2.72 -2.96
CA ALA A 112 1.61 1.52 -3.53
C ALA A 112 0.31 1.85 -4.27
N LEU A 113 -0.48 2.83 -3.79
CA LEU A 113 -1.68 3.30 -4.46
C LEU A 113 -1.38 3.96 -5.82
N VAL A 114 -0.29 4.73 -5.91
CA VAL A 114 0.15 5.30 -7.20
C VAL A 114 0.46 4.19 -8.19
N ASN A 115 1.26 3.20 -7.80
CA ASN A 115 1.59 2.05 -8.63
C ASN A 115 0.34 1.26 -9.06
N ILE A 116 -0.64 1.07 -8.17
CA ILE A 116 -1.88 0.37 -8.50
C ILE A 116 -2.70 1.19 -9.51
N SER A 117 -2.82 2.51 -9.33
CA SER A 117 -3.54 3.37 -10.29
C SER A 117 -2.88 3.37 -11.67
N GLU A 118 -1.55 3.26 -11.71
CA GLU A 118 -0.77 3.21 -12.93
C GLU A 118 -0.89 1.85 -13.64
N ALA A 119 -0.86 0.75 -12.89
CA ALA A 119 -1.04 -0.60 -13.43
C ALA A 119 -2.49 -0.86 -13.87
N PHE A 120 -3.46 -0.33 -13.13
CA PHE A 120 -4.89 -0.55 -13.32
C PHE A 120 -5.69 0.77 -13.33
N PRO A 121 -5.63 1.53 -14.43
CA PRO A 121 -6.42 2.75 -14.62
C PRO A 121 -7.91 2.66 -14.24
N PRO A 122 -8.65 1.53 -14.43
CA PRO A 122 -10.04 1.43 -13.98
C PRO A 122 -10.24 1.65 -12.47
N LEU A 123 -9.21 1.42 -11.64
CA LEU A 123 -9.27 1.62 -10.18
C LEU A 123 -8.94 3.06 -9.74
N THR A 124 -8.51 3.92 -10.66
CA THR A 124 -8.00 5.27 -10.32
C THR A 124 -9.04 6.10 -9.55
N ASN A 125 -10.30 6.06 -9.99
CA ASN A 125 -11.36 6.81 -9.32
C ASN A 125 -11.61 6.33 -7.88
N ASP A 126 -11.57 5.02 -7.66
CA ASP A 126 -11.76 4.44 -6.32
C ASP A 126 -10.59 4.77 -5.39
N ILE A 127 -9.36 4.80 -5.92
CA ILE A 127 -8.16 5.23 -5.19
C ILE A 127 -8.26 6.72 -4.84
N ILE A 128 -8.67 7.56 -5.78
CA ILE A 128 -8.89 8.99 -5.55
C ILE A 128 -9.93 9.20 -4.43
N ASN A 129 -11.05 8.47 -4.46
CA ASN A 129 -12.07 8.55 -3.43
C ASN A 129 -11.53 8.15 -2.04
N LEU A 130 -10.66 7.14 -1.98
CA LEU A 130 -10.01 6.71 -0.74
C LEU A 130 -9.10 7.81 -0.20
N LEU A 131 -8.27 8.41 -1.06
CA LEU A 131 -7.37 9.51 -0.70
C LEU A 131 -8.14 10.73 -0.22
N MET A 132 -9.25 11.08 -0.88
CA MET A 132 -10.11 12.19 -0.44
C MET A 132 -10.72 11.94 0.95
N GLN A 133 -11.18 10.71 1.23
CA GLN A 133 -11.69 10.37 2.55
C GLN A 133 -10.59 10.40 3.62
N LEU A 134 -9.41 9.88 3.30
CA LEU A 134 -8.25 9.94 4.19
C LEU A 134 -7.87 11.39 4.53
N ALA A 135 -7.73 12.25 3.52
CA ALA A 135 -7.38 13.66 3.70
C ALA A 135 -8.39 14.39 4.60
N LYS A 136 -9.71 14.21 4.36
CA LYS A 136 -10.77 14.80 5.18
C LYS A 136 -10.67 14.40 6.65
N ILE A 137 -10.36 13.13 6.93
CA ILE A 137 -10.22 12.65 8.30
C ILE A 137 -8.96 13.23 8.95
N CYS A 138 -7.84 13.27 8.23
CA CYS A 138 -6.60 13.85 8.73
C CYS A 138 -6.72 15.35 9.03
N GLU A 139 -7.40 16.09 8.15
CA GLU A 139 -7.63 17.54 8.31
C GLU A 139 -8.52 17.83 9.53
N SER A 140 -9.57 17.04 9.75
CA SER A 140 -10.42 17.21 10.94
C SER A 140 -9.64 16.91 12.22
N GLN A 141 -8.79 15.87 12.22
CA GLN A 141 -7.96 15.51 13.37
C GLN A 141 -6.91 16.56 13.69
N ALA A 142 -6.24 17.12 12.67
CA ALA A 142 -5.27 18.20 12.87
C ALA A 142 -5.94 19.48 13.42
N SER A 143 -7.14 19.81 12.93
CA SER A 143 -7.88 21.00 13.36
C SER A 143 -8.36 20.90 14.81
N LEU A 144 -8.73 19.70 15.29
CA LEU A 144 -9.19 19.50 16.67
C LEU A 144 -8.11 19.85 17.70
N ALA A 145 -6.83 19.65 17.40
CA ALA A 145 -5.76 19.93 18.34
C ALA A 145 -5.52 21.43 18.54
N SER A 146 -5.66 22.25 17.48
CA SER A 146 -5.52 23.71 17.57
C SER A 146 -6.54 24.41 18.49
N HIS A 147 -7.59 23.72 18.92
CA HIS A 147 -8.63 24.27 19.79
C HIS A 147 -8.42 23.92 21.29
N PHE A 148 -7.52 23.00 21.64
CA PHE A 148 -7.31 22.53 23.02
C PHE A 148 -6.05 23.11 23.69
N ASP A 149 -5.56 24.27 23.24
CA ASP A 149 -4.37 24.99 23.74
C ASP A 149 -4.52 25.60 25.15
N SER A 150 -5.05 24.84 26.11
CA SER A 150 -4.96 25.19 27.52
C SER A 150 -4.85 23.93 28.40
N GLN A 151 -3.59 23.61 28.69
CA GLN A 151 -3.10 22.94 29.90
C GLN A 151 -2.98 21.40 29.98
N ARG A 152 -3.34 20.58 28.98
CA ARG A 152 -3.10 19.12 29.06
C ARG A 152 -2.86 18.43 27.71
N GLY A 153 -1.60 18.06 27.41
CA GLY A 153 -1.33 16.79 26.71
C GLY A 153 -0.37 16.83 25.52
N THR A 154 0.92 16.58 25.77
CA THR A 154 1.97 16.31 24.77
C THR A 154 1.59 15.21 23.76
N GLY A 155 0.75 14.24 24.16
CA GLY A 155 0.31 13.16 23.26
C GLY A 155 -0.74 13.56 22.22
N LEU A 156 -1.55 14.60 22.48
CA LEU A 156 -2.54 15.09 21.51
C LEU A 156 -1.86 15.88 20.39
N GLU A 157 -0.86 16.67 20.76
CA GLU A 157 -0.05 17.50 19.86
C GLU A 157 0.73 16.62 18.86
N ILE A 158 1.38 15.56 19.33
CA ILE A 158 2.09 14.59 18.46
C ILE A 158 1.11 13.94 17.47
N SER A 159 -0.06 13.48 17.94
CA SER A 159 -1.04 12.83 17.05
C SER A 159 -1.61 13.78 16.00
N ALA A 160 -1.68 15.08 16.29
CA ALA A 160 -2.14 16.10 15.37
C ALA A 160 -1.09 16.40 14.30
N GLU A 161 0.18 16.52 14.70
CA GLU A 161 1.31 16.70 13.79
C GLU A 161 1.45 15.52 12.83
N GLU A 162 1.38 14.28 13.34
CA GLU A 162 1.39 13.06 12.52
C GLU A 162 0.21 13.04 11.52
N SER A 163 -0.97 13.53 11.94
CA SER A 163 -2.16 13.62 11.06
C SER A 163 -1.99 14.68 9.98
N ALA A 164 -1.39 15.83 10.31
CA ALA A 164 -1.08 16.88 9.34
C ALA A 164 -0.05 16.39 8.30
N GLU A 165 1.01 15.73 8.75
CA GLU A 165 2.02 15.12 7.86
C GLU A 165 1.36 14.11 6.91
N LEU A 166 0.49 13.23 7.42
CA LEU A 166 -0.23 12.27 6.58
C LEU A 166 -1.15 12.96 5.57
N CYS A 167 -1.80 14.06 5.95
CA CYS A 167 -2.64 14.85 5.06
C CYS A 167 -1.83 15.38 3.87
N ASP A 168 -0.65 15.94 4.12
CA ASP A 168 0.20 16.50 3.07
C ASP A 168 0.78 15.42 2.16
N LEU A 169 1.16 14.27 2.71
CA LEU A 169 1.55 13.11 1.90
C LEU A 169 0.40 12.61 1.02
N THR A 170 -0.83 12.64 1.54
CA THR A 170 -2.04 12.24 0.80
C THR A 170 -2.29 13.20 -0.37
N LYS A 171 -2.20 14.51 -0.15
CA LYS A 171 -2.31 15.54 -1.21
C LYS A 171 -1.23 15.36 -2.28
N LYS A 172 0.02 15.12 -1.87
CA LYS A 172 1.13 14.85 -2.79
C LYS A 172 0.89 13.59 -3.63
N THR A 173 0.38 12.54 -3.00
CA THR A 173 0.04 11.28 -3.68
C THR A 173 -1.07 11.48 -4.70
N PHE A 174 -2.12 12.23 -4.34
CA PHE A 174 -3.20 12.59 -5.25
C PHE A 174 -2.68 13.36 -6.48
N ALA A 175 -1.79 14.35 -6.26
CA ALA A 175 -1.15 15.09 -7.35
C ALA A 175 -0.33 14.18 -8.27
N ASP A 176 0.48 13.26 -7.72
CA ASP A 176 1.28 12.30 -8.50
C ASP A 176 0.39 11.39 -9.36
N ILE A 177 -0.74 10.91 -8.84
CA ILE A 177 -1.71 10.13 -9.61
C ILE A 177 -2.27 10.95 -10.77
N LEU A 178 -2.64 12.21 -10.53
CA LEU A 178 -3.16 13.10 -11.58
C LEU A 178 -2.10 13.36 -12.66
N ASP A 179 -0.88 13.72 -12.27
CA ASP A 179 0.22 13.99 -13.19
C ASP A 179 0.49 12.78 -14.08
N ARG A 180 0.60 11.58 -13.49
CA ARG A 180 0.81 10.33 -14.25
C ARG A 180 -0.37 9.98 -15.16
N SER A 181 -1.60 10.24 -14.72
CA SER A 181 -2.81 9.95 -15.50
C SER A 181 -2.96 10.90 -16.69
N VAL A 182 -2.69 12.19 -16.50
CA VAL A 182 -2.75 13.22 -17.56
C VAL A 182 -1.68 13.00 -18.63
N LEU A 183 -0.47 12.64 -18.22
CA LEU A 183 0.64 12.41 -19.15
C LEU A 183 0.51 11.11 -19.98
N ARG A 184 -0.40 10.20 -19.61
CA ARG A 184 -0.63 8.90 -20.28
C ARG A 184 -1.88 8.86 -21.16
N GLY A 185 -2.36 10.00 -21.68
CA GLY A 185 -3.61 10.16 -22.46
C GLY A 185 -3.86 9.29 -23.70
N THR A 186 -3.07 8.24 -23.97
CA THR A 186 -3.18 7.27 -25.08
C THR A 186 -2.43 6.01 -24.61
N VAL A 187 -2.91 4.75 -24.57
CA VAL A 187 -3.76 3.96 -25.48
C VAL A 187 -4.29 2.75 -24.69
N TYR A 188 -5.60 2.65 -24.45
CA TYR A 188 -6.24 1.34 -24.25
C TYR A 188 -6.62 0.82 -25.63
N ARG A 189 -5.74 0.02 -26.24
CA ARG A 189 -6.16 -0.87 -27.33
C ARG A 189 -6.79 -2.06 -26.64
N GLN A 190 -8.13 -2.07 -26.57
CA GLN A 190 -8.86 -3.30 -26.31
C GLN A 190 -8.61 -4.20 -27.53
N GLU A 191 -7.82 -5.26 -27.34
CA GLU A 191 -7.89 -6.48 -28.16
C GLU A 191 -8.80 -7.48 -27.46
#